data_AF-Q5MJ39-F1
#
_entry.id   AF-Q5MJ39-F1
#
_cell.length_a   1.000
_cell.length_b   1.000
_cell.length_c   1.000
_cell.angle_alpha   90.00
_cell.angle_beta   90.00
_cell.angle_gamma   90.00
#
_symmetry.space_group_name_H-M   'P 1'
#
loop_
_entity.id
_entity.type
_entity.pdbx_description
1 polymer ?
#
loop_
_entity_poly.entity_id
_entity_poly.type
_entity_poly.pdbx_seq_one_letter_code
_entity_poly.pdbx_strand_id
1 'polypeptide(L)'
;THSSHIVSESNFDDIKYLKKNDNNSVIAKNLKELKEEYKANTKQYEFLKQYLTINRAEIFFADKVILIEGDTERILFPTLMEKYDIDEEKKYKNLGTVDDSLPLLSQNISIIEVGAYSQIFEKFIEFIGIKTLIITDLDTVGLDDKKCEPSIGVSYSNDALSVFFNDPTLTD
;
A
#
# COMPACT_ATOMS: atom_id res chain seq x y z
N THR A 1 -10.36 19.45 -2.40
CA THR A 1 -10.30 19.21 -3.86
C THR A 1 -10.47 17.72 -4.10
N HIS A 2 -11.01 17.30 -5.25
CA HIS A 2 -11.03 15.90 -5.71
C HIS A 2 -9.96 15.62 -6.79
N SER A 3 -9.13 16.61 -7.10
CA SER A 3 -8.09 16.50 -8.13
C SER A 3 -6.75 16.15 -7.47
N SER A 4 -6.19 15.00 -7.85
CA SER A 4 -4.82 14.59 -7.52
C SER A 4 -3.79 15.62 -7.99
N HIS A 5 -4.02 16.24 -9.15
CA HIS A 5 -3.13 17.27 -9.72
C HIS A 5 -3.08 18.55 -8.87
N ILE A 6 -4.20 18.96 -8.27
CA ILE A 6 -4.18 20.12 -7.36
C ILE A 6 -3.41 19.78 -6.08
N VAL A 7 -3.53 18.54 -5.60
CA VAL A 7 -2.82 18.08 -4.39
C VAL A 7 -1.32 17.99 -4.65
N SER A 8 -0.88 17.48 -5.80
CA SER A 8 0.55 17.39 -6.16
C SER A 8 1.22 18.77 -6.29
N GLU A 9 0.50 19.78 -6.76
CA GLU A 9 1.02 21.15 -6.89
C GLU A 9 0.87 21.98 -5.60
N SER A 10 0.29 21.41 -4.54
CA SER A 10 0.13 22.09 -3.25
C SER A 10 1.32 21.81 -2.32
N ASN A 11 1.60 22.74 -1.41
CA ASN A 11 2.55 22.43 -0.34
C ASN A 11 1.98 21.32 0.55
N PHE A 12 2.77 20.27 0.77
CA PHE A 12 2.36 19.13 1.61
C PHE A 12 1.85 19.55 3.00
N ASP A 13 2.49 20.56 3.60
CA ASP A 13 2.19 21.07 4.93
C ASP A 13 0.84 21.84 4.99
N ASP A 14 0.28 22.22 3.84
CA ASP A 14 -1.02 22.90 3.72
C ASP A 14 -2.18 21.91 3.54
N ILE A 15 -1.88 20.62 3.30
CA ILE A 15 -2.91 19.61 3.05
C ILE A 15 -3.64 19.25 4.34
N LYS A 16 -4.97 19.36 4.29
CA LYS A 16 -5.87 18.89 5.35
C LYS A 16 -6.67 17.71 4.84
N TYR A 17 -6.46 16.55 5.47
CA TYR A 17 -7.17 15.33 5.15
C TYR A 17 -8.43 15.23 6.02
N LEU A 18 -9.59 15.09 5.38
CA LEU A 18 -10.88 14.97 6.05
C LEU A 18 -11.36 13.53 5.94
N LYS A 19 -11.49 12.85 7.08
CA LYS A 19 -11.96 11.46 7.15
C LYS A 19 -13.28 11.40 7.90
N LYS A 20 -14.28 10.73 7.31
CA LYS A 20 -15.53 10.42 7.99
C LYS A 20 -15.29 9.32 9.04
N ASN A 21 -15.87 9.49 10.22
CA ASN A 21 -15.84 8.55 11.32
C ASN A 21 -17.26 7.98 11.57
N ASP A 22 -17.35 6.83 12.24
CA ASP A 22 -18.58 6.03 12.35
C ASP A 22 -19.74 6.79 13.01
N ASN A 23 -19.44 7.73 13.92
CA ASN A 23 -20.43 8.51 14.65
C ASN A 23 -20.94 9.75 13.89
N ASN A 24 -21.03 9.67 12.56
CA ASN A 24 -21.41 10.80 11.69
C ASN A 24 -20.58 12.08 11.95
N SER A 25 -19.32 11.90 12.32
CA SER A 25 -18.35 12.97 12.60
C SER A 25 -17.24 12.96 11.56
N VAL A 26 -16.56 14.09 11.42
CA VAL A 26 -15.41 14.24 10.51
C VAL A 26 -14.18 14.55 11.34
N ILE A 27 -13.12 13.77 11.13
CA ILE A 27 -11.81 14.04 11.69
C ILE A 27 -11.02 14.79 10.62
N ALA A 28 -10.51 15.96 10.98
CA ALA A 28 -9.58 16.70 10.16
C ALA A 28 -8.16 16.42 10.66
N LYS A 29 -7.30 15.88 9.79
CA LYS A 29 -5.88 15.63 10.07
C LYS A 29 -5.03 16.58 9.23
N ASN A 30 -4.08 17.25 9.87
CA ASN A 30 -3.15 18.12 9.15
C ASN A 30 -1.91 17.32 8.77
N LEU A 31 -1.58 17.24 7.48
CA LEU A 31 -0.42 16.47 7.02
C LEU A 31 0.91 16.99 7.60
N LYS A 32 0.96 18.24 8.05
CA LYS A 32 2.11 18.76 8.80
C LYS A 32 2.37 17.98 10.09
N GLU A 33 1.33 17.47 10.75
CA GLU A 33 1.44 16.69 11.99
C GLU A 33 2.11 15.33 11.75
N LEU A 34 2.02 14.78 10.52
CA LEU A 34 2.70 13.55 10.15
C LEU A 34 4.22 13.65 10.33
N LYS A 35 4.80 14.83 10.16
CA LYS A 35 6.24 15.06 10.37
C LYS A 35 6.69 14.63 11.77
N GLU A 36 5.81 14.75 12.76
CA GLU A 36 6.11 14.41 14.14
C GLU A 36 6.33 12.90 14.32
N GLU A 37 5.61 12.07 13.56
CA GLU A 37 5.75 10.60 13.54
C GLU A 37 7.10 10.14 12.97
N TYR A 38 7.76 10.97 12.17
CA TYR A 38 9.05 10.68 11.53
C TYR A 38 10.23 11.45 12.14
N LYS A 39 10.09 12.07 13.32
CA LYS A 39 11.17 12.87 13.94
C LYS A 39 12.50 12.13 14.08
N ALA A 40 12.47 10.84 14.36
CA ALA A 40 13.68 10.02 14.45
C ALA A 40 14.35 9.78 13.09
N ASN A 41 13.58 9.83 11.99
CA ASN A 41 14.01 9.45 10.64
C ASN A 41 13.55 10.48 9.60
N THR A 42 14.15 11.68 9.63
CA THR A 42 13.77 12.79 8.73
C THR A 42 13.89 12.45 7.24
N LYS A 43 14.86 11.61 6.86
CA LYS A 43 15.01 11.14 5.46
C LYS A 43 13.81 10.33 4.96
N GLN A 44 13.21 9.52 5.83
CA GLN A 44 12.00 8.74 5.50
C GLN A 44 10.82 9.68 5.23
N TYR A 45 10.69 10.74 6.03
CA TYR A 45 9.66 11.77 5.79
C TYR A 45 9.87 12.51 4.47
N GLU A 46 11.11 12.90 4.16
CA GLU A 46 11.43 13.56 2.89
C GLU A 46 11.11 12.68 1.68
N PHE A 47 11.46 11.40 1.75
CA PHE A 47 11.13 10.42 0.72
C PHE A 47 9.62 10.28 0.54
N LEU A 48 8.87 10.07 1.64
CA LEU A 48 7.43 9.98 1.61
C LEU A 48 6.80 11.25 1.01
N LYS A 49 7.22 12.43 1.48
CA LYS A 49 6.71 13.72 1.01
C LYS A 49 6.95 13.88 -0.48
N GLN A 50 8.18 13.61 -0.95
CA GLN A 50 8.52 13.66 -2.37
C GLN A 50 7.65 12.70 -3.18
N TYR A 51 7.47 11.48 -2.70
CA TYR A 51 6.72 10.44 -3.38
C TYR A 51 5.23 10.78 -3.53
N LEU A 52 4.60 11.24 -2.44
CA LEU A 52 3.20 11.66 -2.43
C LEU A 52 2.95 12.91 -3.28
N THR A 53 3.93 13.81 -3.35
CA THR A 53 3.84 15.05 -4.14
C THR A 53 3.99 14.76 -5.63
N ILE A 54 4.98 13.97 -6.04
CA ILE A 54 5.33 13.80 -7.47
C ILE A 54 4.45 12.76 -8.14
N ASN A 55 4.25 11.60 -7.51
CA ASN A 55 3.78 10.42 -8.23
C ASN A 55 2.38 9.96 -7.82
N ARG A 56 1.96 10.15 -6.56
CA ARG A 56 0.80 9.38 -6.02
C ARG A 56 -0.10 10.13 -5.06
N ALA A 57 -0.55 11.32 -5.43
CA ALA A 57 -1.64 12.00 -4.72
C ALA A 57 -2.99 11.24 -4.80
N GLU A 58 -3.10 10.22 -5.65
CA GLU A 58 -4.28 9.35 -5.75
C GLU A 58 -4.59 8.60 -4.45
N ILE A 59 -3.57 8.33 -3.61
CA ILE A 59 -3.76 7.65 -2.32
C ILE A 59 -4.72 8.40 -1.39
N PHE A 60 -4.83 9.73 -1.53
CA PHE A 60 -5.74 10.55 -0.72
C PHE A 60 -7.21 10.37 -1.11
N PHE A 61 -7.48 9.78 -2.29
CA PHE A 61 -8.82 9.59 -2.83
C PHE A 61 -9.25 8.13 -2.91
N ALA A 62 -8.34 7.20 -2.60
CA ALA A 62 -8.60 5.77 -2.66
C ALA A 62 -9.40 5.30 -1.43
N ASP A 63 -10.19 4.23 -1.61
CA ASP A 63 -10.84 3.54 -0.48
C ASP A 63 -9.92 2.45 0.09
N LYS A 64 -9.05 1.88 -0.76
CA LYS A 64 -8.06 0.86 -0.41
C LYS A 64 -6.78 1.08 -1.21
N VAL A 65 -5.68 0.60 -0.66
CA VAL A 65 -4.36 0.70 -1.29
C VAL A 65 -3.72 -0.67 -1.35
N ILE A 66 -3.09 -0.98 -2.48
CA ILE A 66 -2.18 -2.11 -2.60
C ILE A 66 -0.79 -1.54 -2.85
N LEU A 67 0.12 -1.74 -1.90
CA LEU A 67 1.53 -1.42 -2.05
C LEU A 67 2.24 -2.62 -2.69
N ILE A 68 2.96 -2.40 -3.78
CA ILE A 68 3.69 -3.42 -4.52
C ILE A 68 5.16 -3.05 -4.63
N GLU A 69 6.01 -4.04 -4.88
CA GLU A 69 7.45 -3.84 -5.00
C GLU A 69 7.87 -3.26 -6.36
N GLY A 70 7.33 -3.76 -7.48
CA GLY A 70 7.81 -3.38 -8.82
C GLY A 70 6.74 -3.09 -9.87
N ASP A 71 7.23 -2.70 -11.05
CA ASP A 71 6.41 -2.42 -12.23
C ASP A 71 5.67 -3.65 -12.77
N THR A 72 6.24 -4.85 -12.58
CA THR A 72 5.64 -6.11 -13.04
C THR A 72 4.29 -6.32 -12.39
N GLU A 73 4.24 -6.20 -11.06
CA GLU A 73 3.01 -6.31 -10.29
C GLU A 73 2.03 -5.21 -10.71
N ARG A 74 2.53 -3.98 -10.95
CA ARG A 74 1.70 -2.83 -11.32
C ARG A 74 0.90 -3.09 -12.60
N ILE A 75 1.51 -3.77 -13.56
CA ILE A 75 0.89 -4.12 -14.84
C ILE A 75 -0.02 -5.35 -14.68
N LEU A 76 0.37 -6.35 -13.88
CA LEU A 76 -0.36 -7.60 -13.75
C LEU A 76 -1.59 -7.51 -12.85
N PHE A 77 -1.53 -6.74 -11.74
CA PHE A 77 -2.60 -6.69 -10.74
C PHE A 77 -3.98 -6.34 -11.29
N PRO A 78 -4.15 -5.32 -12.16
CA PRO A 78 -5.45 -5.02 -12.75
C PRO A 78 -6.04 -6.21 -13.50
N THR A 79 -5.21 -6.95 -14.23
CA THR A 79 -5.62 -8.16 -14.98
C THR A 79 -6.00 -9.30 -14.02
N LEU A 80 -5.26 -9.47 -12.92
CA LEU A 80 -5.57 -10.48 -11.90
C LEU A 80 -6.89 -10.18 -11.19
N MET A 81 -7.14 -8.91 -10.86
CA MET A 81 -8.40 -8.45 -10.27
C MET A 81 -9.58 -8.68 -11.22
N GLU A 82 -9.42 -8.34 -12.50
CA GLU A 82 -10.44 -8.60 -13.52
C GLU A 82 -10.77 -10.10 -13.63
N LYS A 83 -9.73 -10.93 -13.69
CA LYS A 83 -9.90 -12.38 -13.76
C LYS A 83 -10.63 -12.92 -12.52
N TYR A 84 -10.26 -12.45 -11.33
CA TYR A 84 -10.91 -12.83 -10.08
C TYR A 84 -12.40 -12.46 -10.09
N ASP A 85 -12.73 -11.22 -10.49
CA ASP A 85 -14.12 -10.75 -10.58
C ASP A 85 -14.95 -11.63 -11.54
N ILE A 86 -14.39 -11.99 -12.69
CA ILE A 86 -15.04 -12.90 -13.67
C ILE A 86 -15.26 -14.31 -13.09
N ASP A 87 -14.26 -14.84 -12.39
CA ASP A 87 -14.30 -16.20 -11.86
C ASP A 87 -15.26 -16.32 -10.67
N GLU A 88 -15.32 -15.31 -9.78
CA GLU A 88 -16.34 -15.25 -8.72
C GLU A 88 -17.74 -15.10 -9.33
N GLU A 89 -17.94 -14.22 -10.32
CA GLU A 89 -19.25 -14.08 -10.98
C GLU A 89 -19.75 -15.43 -11.55
N LYS A 90 -18.86 -16.19 -12.22
CA LYS A 90 -19.20 -17.53 -12.74
C LYS A 90 -19.53 -18.51 -11.60
N LYS A 91 -18.78 -18.49 -10.51
CA LYS A 91 -18.98 -19.38 -9.36
C LYS A 91 -20.34 -19.13 -8.70
N TYR A 92 -20.71 -17.87 -8.45
CA TYR A 92 -22.03 -17.54 -7.88
C TYR A 92 -23.17 -17.88 -8.83
N LYS A 93 -23.01 -17.64 -10.15
CA LYS A 93 -23.96 -18.09 -11.18
C LYS A 93 -24.17 -19.61 -11.15
N ASN A 94 -23.10 -20.39 -11.04
CA ASN A 94 -23.18 -21.86 -10.98
C ASN A 94 -23.81 -22.37 -9.69
N LEU A 95 -23.58 -21.68 -8.56
CA LEU A 95 -24.18 -22.01 -7.27
C LEU A 95 -25.64 -21.54 -7.14
N GLY A 96 -26.14 -20.73 -8.07
CA GLY A 96 -27.48 -20.13 -8.00
C GLY A 96 -27.64 -19.17 -6.82
N THR A 97 -26.54 -18.61 -6.32
CA THR A 97 -26.50 -17.68 -5.19
C THR A 97 -26.08 -16.29 -5.66
N VAL A 98 -26.36 -15.27 -4.86
CA VAL A 98 -26.00 -13.88 -5.16
C VAL A 98 -24.67 -13.56 -4.48
N ASP A 99 -23.78 -12.90 -5.22
CA ASP A 99 -22.59 -12.28 -4.65
C ASP A 99 -22.99 -10.93 -4.05
N ASP A 100 -22.88 -10.79 -2.73
CA ASP A 100 -23.13 -9.53 -2.03
C ASP A 100 -21.92 -8.58 -2.08
N SER A 101 -20.79 -9.03 -2.65
CA SER A 101 -19.56 -8.25 -2.71
C SER A 101 -19.47 -7.42 -4.00
N LEU A 102 -18.90 -6.22 -3.88
CA LEU A 102 -18.59 -5.39 -5.04
C LEU A 102 -17.36 -5.98 -5.77
N PRO A 103 -17.34 -6.05 -7.11
CA PRO A 103 -16.15 -6.44 -7.86
C PRO A 103 -14.93 -5.61 -7.46
N LEU A 104 -13.75 -6.22 -7.39
CA LEU A 104 -12.50 -5.57 -7.00
C LEU A 104 -12.21 -4.32 -7.83
N LEU A 105 -12.46 -4.38 -9.15
CA LEU A 105 -12.27 -3.23 -10.04
C LEU A 105 -13.24 -2.06 -9.77
N SER A 106 -14.33 -2.30 -9.03
CA SER A 106 -15.33 -1.28 -8.66
C SER A 106 -15.15 -0.72 -7.25
N GLN A 107 -14.05 -1.05 -6.56
CA GLN A 107 -13.82 -0.71 -5.16
C GLN A 107 -12.83 0.45 -4.93
N ASN A 108 -12.53 1.24 -5.98
CA ASN A 108 -11.61 2.41 -5.92
C ASN A 108 -10.30 2.10 -5.19
N ILE A 109 -9.64 1.04 -5.66
CA ILE A 109 -8.38 0.52 -5.13
C ILE A 109 -7.23 1.17 -5.89
N SER A 110 -6.31 1.82 -5.18
CA SER A 110 -5.10 2.40 -5.76
C SER A 110 -3.92 1.43 -5.62
N ILE A 111 -3.27 1.13 -6.74
CA ILE A 111 -2.09 0.24 -6.79
C ILE A 111 -0.83 1.10 -6.86
N ILE A 112 0.05 0.92 -5.89
CA ILE A 112 1.13 1.84 -5.59
C ILE A 112 2.47 1.10 -5.45
N GLU A 113 3.37 1.29 -6.42
CA GLU A 113 4.72 0.69 -6.43
C GLU A 113 5.71 1.50 -5.58
N VAL A 114 6.06 0.94 -4.42
CA VAL A 114 6.91 1.56 -3.39
C VAL A 114 8.31 0.97 -3.32
N GLY A 115 8.62 -0.08 -4.10
CA GLY A 115 9.87 -0.83 -3.94
C GLY A 115 9.90 -1.61 -2.62
N ALA A 116 11.10 -1.98 -2.19
CA ALA A 116 11.38 -2.57 -0.88
C ALA A 116 11.33 -1.55 0.29
N TYR A 117 10.55 -0.46 0.12
CA TYR A 117 10.45 0.65 1.07
C TYR A 117 9.03 0.84 1.63
N SER A 118 8.19 -0.20 1.57
CA SER A 118 6.79 -0.16 2.05
C SER A 118 6.67 0.20 3.54
N GLN A 119 7.65 -0.19 4.36
CA GLN A 119 7.79 0.17 5.77
C GLN A 119 7.84 1.69 6.02
N ILE A 120 8.33 2.48 5.05
CA ILE A 120 8.33 3.94 5.16
C ILE A 120 6.90 4.49 5.16
N PHE A 121 5.97 3.83 4.47
CA PHE A 121 4.58 4.27 4.32
C PHE A 121 3.68 3.86 5.48
N GLU A 122 4.13 2.97 6.37
CA GLU A 122 3.32 2.45 7.48
C GLU A 122 2.69 3.57 8.32
N LYS A 123 3.52 4.49 8.83
CA LYS A 123 3.05 5.61 9.65
C LYS A 123 2.10 6.53 8.90
N PHE A 124 2.32 6.72 7.59
CA PHE A 124 1.41 7.47 6.74
C PHE A 124 0.06 6.78 6.58
N ILE A 125 0.06 5.47 6.31
CA ILE A 125 -1.15 4.66 6.17
C ILE A 125 -1.96 4.67 7.46
N GLU A 126 -1.31 4.52 8.61
CA GLU A 126 -1.94 4.61 9.92
C GLU A 126 -2.49 6.03 10.15
N PHE A 127 -1.72 7.06 9.77
CA PHE A 127 -2.13 8.44 9.89
C PHE A 127 -3.38 8.75 9.06
N ILE A 128 -3.50 8.33 7.80
CA ILE A 128 -4.75 8.53 7.03
C ILE A 128 -5.82 7.50 7.40
N GLY A 129 -5.41 6.34 7.92
CA GLY A 129 -6.25 5.21 8.31
C GLY A 129 -6.95 4.57 7.11
N ILE A 130 -6.23 4.37 6.01
CA ILE A 130 -6.74 3.68 4.82
C ILE A 130 -6.51 2.17 4.95
N LYS A 131 -7.36 1.35 4.32
CA LYS A 131 -7.12 -0.10 4.27
C LYS A 131 -6.00 -0.39 3.27
N THR A 132 -4.96 -1.10 3.71
CA THR A 132 -3.79 -1.37 2.88
C THR A 132 -3.42 -2.86 2.86
N LEU A 133 -3.03 -3.32 1.69
CA LEU A 133 -2.36 -4.61 1.45
C LEU A 133 -0.94 -4.31 0.96
N ILE A 134 0.07 -5.04 1.45
CA ILE A 134 1.46 -4.93 1.00
C ILE A 134 1.85 -6.25 0.35
N ILE A 135 2.47 -6.18 -0.83
CA ILE A 135 2.92 -7.33 -1.61
C ILE A 135 4.36 -7.07 -1.99
N THR A 136 5.24 -7.95 -1.56
CA THR A 136 6.69 -7.80 -1.71
C THR A 136 7.33 -9.17 -1.83
N ASP A 137 8.45 -9.24 -2.53
CA ASP A 137 9.24 -10.45 -2.69
C ASP A 137 9.97 -10.78 -1.40
N LEU A 138 10.14 -12.07 -1.15
CA LEU A 138 10.89 -12.54 0.00
C LEU A 138 12.38 -12.19 -0.13
N ASP A 139 12.92 -12.09 -1.34
CA ASP A 139 14.31 -11.69 -1.56
C ASP A 139 15.31 -12.60 -0.79
N THR A 140 15.15 -13.92 -1.00
CA THR A 140 15.87 -14.99 -0.29
C THR A 140 17.37 -14.96 -0.51
N VAL A 141 18.13 -15.22 0.56
CA VAL A 141 19.59 -15.27 0.55
C VAL A 141 20.13 -16.61 1.05
N GLY A 142 21.26 -17.02 0.46
CA GLY A 142 22.00 -18.23 0.82
C GLY A 142 22.95 -18.00 1.99
N LEU A 143 23.70 -19.05 2.36
CA LEU A 143 24.72 -18.99 3.43
C LEU A 143 25.86 -18.00 3.17
N ASP A 144 26.04 -17.57 1.91
CA ASP A 144 27.02 -16.56 1.51
C ASP A 144 26.44 -15.14 1.45
N ASP A 145 25.25 -14.92 2.03
CA ASP A 145 24.48 -13.66 2.02
C ASP A 145 24.16 -13.12 0.61
N LYS A 146 24.22 -13.98 -0.41
CA LYS A 146 23.82 -13.61 -1.77
C LYS A 146 22.42 -14.06 -2.09
N LYS A 147 21.75 -13.28 -2.96
CA LYS A 147 20.44 -13.62 -3.50
C LYS A 147 20.48 -15.00 -4.15
N CYS A 148 19.53 -15.85 -3.78
CA CYS A 148 19.43 -17.23 -4.25
C CYS A 148 17.96 -17.60 -4.52
N GLU A 149 17.75 -18.78 -5.10
CA GLU A 149 16.40 -19.32 -5.25
C GLU A 149 15.76 -19.61 -3.88
N PRO A 150 14.44 -19.42 -3.72
CA PRO A 150 13.77 -19.67 -2.44
C PRO A 150 13.89 -21.10 -1.93
N SER A 151 14.06 -22.08 -2.83
CA SER A 151 14.21 -23.50 -2.50
C SER A 151 15.48 -23.83 -1.70
N ILE A 152 16.53 -23.00 -1.83
CA ILE A 152 17.84 -23.18 -1.17
C ILE A 152 18.17 -22.04 -0.21
N GLY A 153 17.27 -21.07 -0.07
CA GLY A 153 17.44 -19.91 0.82
C GLY A 153 17.46 -20.31 2.28
N VAL A 154 18.31 -19.65 3.06
CA VAL A 154 18.41 -19.83 4.51
C VAL A 154 17.91 -18.60 5.28
N SER A 155 17.85 -17.44 4.62
CA SER A 155 17.32 -16.20 5.17
C SER A 155 16.69 -15.34 4.06
N TYR A 156 16.28 -14.12 4.39
CA TYR A 156 15.82 -13.09 3.47
C TYR A 156 16.57 -11.77 3.66
N SER A 157 16.49 -10.89 2.66
CA SER A 157 17.14 -9.57 2.68
C SER A 157 16.17 -8.38 2.59
N ASN A 158 14.86 -8.65 2.55
CA ASN A 158 13.84 -7.61 2.50
C ASN A 158 13.55 -7.00 3.89
N ASP A 159 13.98 -5.76 4.09
CA ASP A 159 13.78 -5.00 5.33
C ASP A 159 12.30 -4.82 5.72
N ALA A 160 11.38 -4.77 4.74
CA ALA A 160 9.96 -4.60 5.05
C ALA A 160 9.41 -5.78 5.86
N LEU A 161 9.84 -7.00 5.54
CA LEU A 161 9.42 -8.20 6.25
C LEU A 161 9.89 -8.20 7.71
N SER A 162 11.14 -7.81 7.93
CA SER A 162 11.69 -7.63 9.28
C SER A 162 10.89 -6.64 10.12
N VAL A 163 10.49 -5.52 9.53
CA VAL A 163 9.70 -4.49 10.25
C VAL A 163 8.28 -4.98 10.56
N PHE A 164 7.57 -5.55 9.58
CA PHE A 164 6.16 -5.92 9.77
C PHE A 164 5.95 -7.22 10.57
N PHE A 165 6.92 -8.13 10.56
CA PHE A 165 6.82 -9.43 11.22
C PHE A 165 7.79 -9.62 12.40
N ASN A 166 8.50 -8.56 12.82
CA ASN A 166 9.48 -8.59 13.92
C ASN A 166 10.63 -9.61 13.71
N ASP A 167 11.35 -9.47 12.59
CA ASP A 167 12.47 -10.33 12.20
C ASP A 167 12.11 -11.84 12.18
N PRO A 168 11.14 -12.26 11.36
CA PRO A 168 10.78 -13.67 11.21
C PRO A 168 11.95 -14.49 10.67
N THR A 169 11.78 -15.80 10.71
CA THR A 169 12.61 -16.80 10.04
C THR A 169 11.84 -17.40 8.87
N LEU A 170 12.53 -18.05 7.92
CA LEU A 170 11.86 -18.76 6.82
C LEU A 170 10.97 -19.93 7.27
N THR A 171 11.01 -20.28 8.56
CA THR A 171 10.27 -21.41 9.14
C THR A 171 9.09 -20.99 10.01
N ASP A 172 8.87 -19.69 10.21
CA ASP A 172 7.69 -19.14 10.90
C ASP A 172 6.45 -19.17 9.99
#